data_AF-A0A953HRU4-F1
#
_entry.id   AF-A0A953HRU4-F1
#
_cell.length_a   1.000
_cell.length_b   1.000
_cell.length_c   1.000
_cell.angle_alpha   90.00
_cell.angle_beta   90.00
_cell.angle_gamma   90.00
#
_symmetry.space_group_name_H-M   'P 1'
#
loop_
_entity.id
_entity.type
_entity.pdbx_description
1 polymer ?
#
loop_
_entity_poly.entity_id
_entity_poly.type
_entity_poly.pdbx_seq_one_letter_code
_entity_poly.pdbx_strand_id
1 'polypeptide(L)'
;MTVLVMLFGLSFAVNDWGFFAHRKINYYAVLTVPPPVNQFFKFHIDFLQLRAVDPDRRRYAVPGEGARHFIDLDYWYDGDSLMLTRDFTLDRLLQGHWEWETGDSVQVMEPMLEGAGRIQFLGNKSMLSIDSFALRQELYGMSNDSIIFIDEFLYPQSEGRLTFYDSLIEHGIVPYHVEIMYRQLVEAMQHKDLELIVKICADLGHYIGDAHVPLHTTSNYNGQFTDQLGIHSFWESRIPELFEKTHFNSLVGPAEYIEDVPDFIWSTVLHSYSLVPSVLSMDKKARQNIAEQHHYCYEERGSTLVRTPCPRLAREYMNLMNGMVQEQWMRAIHAVGSVWYSAWIDSGQPEIWNETGSALEPDTTLVDRIKLKFKRTSDHNRSDLH
;
A
#
# COMPACT_ATOMS: atom_id res chain seq x y z
N MET A 1 -0.97 32.25 37.89
CA MET A 1 -1.88 31.39 37.11
C MET A 1 -1.03 30.46 36.28
N THR A 2 -0.88 29.21 36.73
CA THR A 2 -0.16 28.17 36.00
C THR A 2 -1.19 27.41 35.19
N VAL A 3 -1.16 27.53 33.86
CA VAL A 3 -2.06 26.77 32.98
C VAL A 3 -1.45 25.39 32.79
N LEU A 4 -2.09 24.40 33.40
CA LEU A 4 -1.78 22.98 33.24
C LEU A 4 -2.36 22.53 31.89
N VAL A 5 -1.52 22.34 30.88
CA VAL A 5 -1.94 21.72 29.61
C VAL A 5 -1.96 20.22 29.85
N MET A 6 -3.17 19.66 30.05
CA MET A 6 -3.37 18.21 30.00
C MET A 6 -3.22 17.75 28.55
N LEU A 7 -2.11 17.07 28.26
CA LEU A 7 -1.97 16.24 27.08
C LEU A 7 -2.90 15.02 27.23
N PHE A 8 -4.08 15.08 26.62
CA PHE A 8 -4.89 13.89 26.37
C PHE A 8 -4.13 13.03 25.34
N GLY A 9 -3.48 11.98 25.81
CA GLY A 9 -2.96 10.93 24.94
C GLY A 9 -4.14 10.24 24.27
N LEU A 10 -4.35 10.51 22.97
CA LEU A 10 -5.19 9.68 22.12
C LEU A 10 -4.55 8.30 22.02
N SER A 11 -5.04 7.34 22.82
CA SER A 11 -4.84 5.93 22.52
C SER A 11 -5.60 5.64 21.23
N PHE A 12 -4.87 5.57 20.11
CA PHE A 12 -5.38 4.97 18.90
C PHE A 12 -5.55 3.47 19.19
N ALA A 13 -6.75 3.09 19.64
CA ALA A 13 -7.18 1.71 19.58
C ALA A 13 -7.10 1.31 18.11
N VAL A 14 -6.19 0.40 17.79
CA VAL A 14 -6.11 -0.24 16.48
C VAL A 14 -7.47 -0.91 16.28
N ASN A 15 -8.34 -0.28 15.49
CA ASN A 15 -9.68 -0.79 15.27
C ASN A 15 -9.56 -2.07 14.43
N ASP A 16 -9.93 -3.22 15.00
CA ASP A 16 -10.00 -4.55 14.34
C ASP A 16 -10.93 -4.63 13.10
N TRP A 17 -11.42 -3.49 12.65
CA TRP A 17 -12.54 -3.30 11.74
C TRP A 17 -12.09 -2.83 10.34
N GLY A 18 -11.00 -2.06 10.23
CA GLY A 18 -10.30 -1.85 8.94
C GLY A 18 -9.75 -3.15 8.35
N PHE A 19 -9.68 -4.19 9.18
CA PHE A 19 -9.12 -5.48 8.86
C PHE A 19 -10.12 -6.45 8.22
N PHE A 20 -11.42 -6.23 8.39
CA PHE A 20 -12.44 -7.20 7.97
C PHE A 20 -12.40 -7.49 6.47
N ALA A 21 -12.32 -6.45 5.64
CA ALA A 21 -12.30 -6.58 4.19
C ALA A 21 -11.08 -7.38 3.71
N HIS A 22 -9.88 -7.00 4.16
CA HIS A 22 -8.62 -7.67 3.81
C HIS A 22 -8.62 -9.17 4.12
N ARG A 23 -9.12 -9.56 5.32
CA ARG A 23 -9.26 -10.98 5.68
C ARG A 23 -10.20 -11.73 4.74
N LYS A 24 -11.35 -11.12 4.43
CA LYS A 24 -12.37 -11.73 3.58
C LYS A 24 -11.93 -11.83 2.12
N ILE A 25 -11.27 -10.79 1.60
CA ILE A 25 -10.71 -10.80 0.25
C ILE A 25 -9.72 -11.95 0.11
N ASN A 26 -8.79 -12.10 1.05
CA ASN A 26 -7.81 -13.20 1.05
C ASN A 26 -8.49 -14.57 1.18
N TYR A 27 -9.48 -14.71 2.08
CA TYR A 27 -10.26 -15.94 2.21
C TYR A 27 -10.94 -16.34 0.88
N TYR A 28 -11.62 -15.40 0.22
CA TYR A 28 -12.32 -15.68 -1.03
C TYR A 28 -11.34 -15.92 -2.18
N ALA A 29 -10.20 -15.24 -2.22
CA ALA A 29 -9.16 -15.44 -3.22
C ALA A 29 -8.60 -16.88 -3.18
N VAL A 30 -8.44 -17.48 -1.99
CA VAL A 30 -8.05 -18.91 -1.88
C VAL A 30 -9.02 -19.83 -2.62
N LEU A 31 -10.31 -19.46 -2.67
CA LEU A 31 -11.35 -20.26 -3.31
C LEU A 31 -11.36 -20.10 -4.84
N THR A 32 -10.73 -19.06 -5.38
CA THR A 32 -10.65 -18.83 -6.84
C THR A 32 -9.50 -19.58 -7.49
N VAL A 33 -8.42 -19.86 -6.74
CA VAL A 33 -7.23 -20.52 -7.28
C VAL A 33 -7.59 -21.90 -7.88
N PRO A 34 -7.20 -22.22 -9.13
CA PRO A 34 -7.53 -23.48 -9.78
C PRO A 34 -6.60 -24.65 -9.36
N PRO A 35 -7.03 -25.91 -9.56
CA PRO A 35 -6.15 -27.07 -9.43
C PRO A 35 -4.95 -27.00 -10.39
N PRO A 36 -3.81 -27.63 -10.05
CA PRO A 36 -3.58 -28.40 -8.82
C PRO A 36 -3.19 -27.55 -7.60
N VAL A 37 -2.74 -26.31 -7.80
CA VAL A 37 -2.14 -25.48 -6.74
C VAL A 37 -3.14 -25.05 -5.66
N ASN A 38 -4.45 -25.07 -5.97
CA ASN A 38 -5.50 -24.75 -5.00
C ASN A 38 -5.47 -25.57 -3.70
N GLN A 39 -4.93 -26.79 -3.72
CA GLN A 39 -4.81 -27.62 -2.53
C GLN A 39 -3.90 -26.96 -1.48
N PHE A 40 -2.79 -26.37 -1.92
CA PHE A 40 -1.84 -25.65 -1.06
C PHE A 40 -2.52 -24.44 -0.39
N PHE A 41 -3.19 -23.60 -1.18
CA PHE A 41 -3.87 -22.42 -0.66
C PHE A 41 -5.00 -22.76 0.31
N LYS A 42 -5.80 -23.80 0.01
CA LYS A 42 -6.86 -24.27 0.91
C LYS A 42 -6.31 -24.82 2.23
N PHE A 43 -5.17 -25.50 2.19
CA PHE A 43 -4.50 -26.00 3.40
C PHE A 43 -4.04 -24.85 4.32
N HIS A 44 -3.66 -23.70 3.75
CA HIS A 44 -3.19 -22.52 4.49
C HIS A 44 -4.23 -21.39 4.63
N ILE A 45 -5.51 -21.65 4.34
CA ILE A 45 -6.55 -20.62 4.24
C ILE A 45 -6.69 -19.77 5.53
N ASP A 46 -6.57 -20.39 6.70
CA ASP A 46 -6.66 -19.70 7.98
C ASP A 46 -5.50 -18.75 8.21
N PHE A 47 -4.28 -19.16 7.85
CA PHE A 47 -3.12 -18.28 7.92
C PHE A 47 -3.30 -17.10 6.96
N LEU A 48 -3.63 -17.38 5.69
CA LEU A 48 -3.78 -16.35 4.65
C LEU A 48 -4.81 -15.30 5.04
N GLN A 49 -5.99 -15.71 5.53
CA GLN A 49 -7.01 -14.76 5.95
C GLN A 49 -6.65 -14.02 7.23
N LEU A 50 -6.01 -14.66 8.22
CA LEU A 50 -5.74 -14.04 9.53
C LEU A 50 -4.56 -13.08 9.49
N ARG A 51 -3.58 -13.34 8.62
CA ARG A 51 -2.34 -12.57 8.48
C ARG A 51 -2.40 -11.49 7.40
N ALA A 52 -3.45 -11.46 6.57
CA ALA A 52 -3.74 -10.40 5.60
C ALA A 52 -3.86 -8.98 6.16
N VAL A 53 -3.72 -8.79 7.48
CA VAL A 53 -3.86 -7.50 8.17
C VAL A 53 -2.57 -7.11 8.87
N ASP A 54 -1.54 -7.93 8.74
CA ASP A 54 -0.21 -7.66 9.28
C ASP A 54 0.44 -6.39 8.71
N PRO A 55 0.30 -6.06 7.40
CA PRO A 55 0.81 -4.80 6.86
C PRO A 55 0.28 -3.58 7.60
N ASP A 56 -1.04 -3.51 7.78
CA ASP A 56 -1.68 -2.46 8.56
C ASP A 56 -1.20 -2.44 10.02
N ARG A 57 -1.08 -3.63 10.63
CA ARG A 57 -0.64 -3.72 12.02
C ARG A 57 0.79 -3.21 12.17
N ARG A 58 1.67 -3.39 11.19
CA ARG A 58 3.08 -2.95 11.25
C ARG A 58 3.30 -1.55 10.67
N ARG A 59 2.28 -0.90 10.09
CA ARG A 59 2.31 0.46 9.51
C ARG A 59 3.05 1.49 10.35
N TYR A 60 2.76 1.54 11.64
CA TYR A 60 3.37 2.50 12.57
C TYR A 60 4.61 1.96 13.30
N ALA A 61 5.00 0.72 13.02
CA ALA A 61 6.08 0.02 13.69
C ALA A 61 7.32 -0.14 12.80
N VAL A 62 7.12 -0.21 11.49
CA VAL A 62 8.16 -0.42 10.48
C VAL A 62 8.29 0.86 9.66
N PRO A 63 9.44 1.54 9.69
CA PRO A 63 9.68 2.72 8.86
C PRO A 63 9.42 2.42 7.37
N GLY A 64 8.77 3.34 6.67
CA GLY A 64 8.41 3.21 5.26
C GLY A 64 7.25 2.26 4.96
N GLU A 65 6.69 1.55 5.95
CA GLU A 65 5.56 0.67 5.72
C GLU A 65 4.32 1.42 5.25
N GLY A 66 4.02 2.58 5.86
CA GLY A 66 2.80 3.34 5.51
C GLY A 66 2.70 3.74 4.05
N ALA A 67 3.82 4.06 3.40
CA ALA A 67 3.86 4.41 1.98
C ALA A 67 3.51 3.24 1.06
N ARG A 68 3.57 2.00 1.54
CA ARG A 68 3.27 0.81 0.72
C ARG A 68 1.77 0.56 0.52
N HIS A 69 0.92 1.32 1.23
CA HIS A 69 -0.54 1.12 1.26
C HIS A 69 -1.29 2.02 0.28
N PHE A 70 -0.63 3.01 -0.32
CA PHE A 70 -1.30 3.99 -1.16
C PHE A 70 -0.41 4.49 -2.30
N ILE A 71 -0.98 5.29 -3.20
CA ILE A 71 -0.29 6.15 -4.17
C ILE A 71 -1.12 7.40 -4.45
N ASP A 72 -0.57 8.59 -4.33
CA ASP A 72 -1.29 9.86 -4.57
C ASP A 72 -1.29 10.21 -6.06
N LEU A 73 -2.22 9.62 -6.83
CA LEU A 73 -2.27 9.84 -8.28
C LEU A 73 -2.71 11.26 -8.66
N ASP A 74 -3.29 12.03 -7.76
CA ASP A 74 -3.52 13.47 -7.96
C ASP A 74 -2.22 14.30 -8.05
N TYR A 75 -1.10 13.74 -7.60
CA TYR A 75 0.22 14.32 -7.84
C TYR A 75 0.84 13.83 -9.16
N TRP A 76 0.69 12.54 -9.47
CA TRP A 76 1.43 11.89 -10.56
C TRP A 76 0.68 11.77 -11.89
N TYR A 77 -0.61 12.05 -11.92
CA TYR A 77 -1.47 11.82 -13.08
C TYR A 77 -2.37 13.03 -13.36
N ASP A 78 -2.25 13.60 -14.55
CA ASP A 78 -2.98 14.81 -14.97
C ASP A 78 -4.35 14.52 -15.63
N GLY A 79 -4.71 13.24 -15.80
CA GLY A 79 -5.91 12.79 -16.51
C GLY A 79 -5.64 12.26 -17.92
N ASP A 80 -4.47 12.55 -18.50
CA ASP A 80 -4.04 12.08 -19.82
C ASP A 80 -2.75 11.25 -19.74
N SER A 81 -1.81 11.66 -18.89
CA SER A 81 -0.46 11.10 -18.80
C SER A 81 0.01 10.89 -17.37
N LEU A 82 0.69 9.76 -17.15
CA LEU A 82 1.35 9.45 -15.88
C LEU A 82 2.78 10.02 -15.92
N MET A 83 3.15 10.82 -14.92
CA MET A 83 4.47 11.45 -14.78
C MET A 83 5.55 10.48 -14.25
N LEU A 84 5.17 9.23 -14.00
CA LEU A 84 6.05 8.16 -13.54
C LEU A 84 6.36 7.20 -14.69
N THR A 85 7.63 6.79 -14.76
CA THR A 85 8.14 5.83 -15.74
C THR A 85 7.69 4.40 -15.45
N ARG A 86 7.16 4.14 -14.25
CA ARG A 86 6.81 2.82 -13.70
C ARG A 86 8.01 1.92 -13.41
N ASP A 87 9.22 2.50 -13.38
CA ASP A 87 10.43 1.84 -12.89
C ASP A 87 10.73 2.41 -11.50
N PHE A 88 10.57 1.59 -10.45
CA PHE A 88 10.68 2.06 -9.07
C PHE A 88 12.00 2.79 -8.78
N THR A 89 13.12 2.25 -9.25
CA THR A 89 14.42 2.87 -8.98
C THR A 89 14.57 4.15 -9.77
N LEU A 90 14.09 4.17 -11.02
CA LEU A 90 14.15 5.36 -11.86
C LEU A 90 13.24 6.49 -11.38
N ASP A 91 12.04 6.16 -10.93
CA ASP A 91 11.11 7.15 -10.43
C ASP A 91 11.57 7.71 -9.08
N ARG A 92 12.17 6.90 -8.20
CA ARG A 92 12.86 7.44 -7.01
C ARG A 92 13.94 8.44 -7.39
N LEU A 93 14.75 8.12 -8.40
CA LEU A 93 15.82 8.96 -8.89
C LEU A 93 15.31 10.28 -9.46
N LEU A 94 14.33 10.21 -10.35
CA LEU A 94 13.79 11.36 -11.09
C LEU A 94 12.91 12.27 -10.24
N GLN A 95 12.20 11.71 -9.27
CA GLN A 95 11.28 12.49 -8.45
C GLN A 95 11.92 13.01 -7.16
N GLY A 96 13.01 12.38 -6.70
CA GLY A 96 13.70 12.79 -5.49
C GLY A 96 14.26 14.20 -5.53
N HIS A 97 14.44 14.78 -4.34
CA HIS A 97 15.11 16.06 -4.16
C HIS A 97 16.60 15.82 -4.00
N TRP A 98 17.40 16.59 -4.73
CA TRP A 98 18.85 16.42 -4.78
C TRP A 98 19.57 17.70 -4.39
N GLU A 99 20.57 17.57 -3.51
CA GLU A 99 21.38 18.69 -3.06
C GLU A 99 22.85 18.40 -3.27
N TRP A 100 23.53 19.28 -4.00
CA TRP A 100 24.97 19.25 -4.22
C TRP A 100 25.66 20.25 -3.31
N GLU A 101 26.54 19.76 -2.45
CA GLU A 101 27.31 20.57 -1.51
C GLU A 101 28.79 20.59 -1.89
N THR A 102 29.36 21.80 -1.99
CA THR A 102 30.79 22.03 -2.25
C THR A 102 31.30 23.12 -1.31
N GLY A 103 32.21 22.76 -0.39
CA GLY A 103 32.67 23.69 0.64
C GLY A 103 31.49 24.23 1.45
N ASP A 104 31.31 25.55 1.47
CA ASP A 104 30.21 26.21 2.21
C ASP A 104 28.96 26.49 1.34
N SER A 105 28.87 25.92 0.13
CA SER A 105 27.75 26.15 -0.80
C SER A 105 26.91 24.89 -0.99
N VAL A 106 25.59 25.02 -0.86
CA VAL A 106 24.60 23.98 -1.19
C VAL A 106 23.74 24.45 -2.36
N GLN A 107 23.47 23.54 -3.29
CA GLN A 107 22.72 23.82 -4.50
C GLN A 107 21.70 22.70 -4.75
N VAL A 108 20.45 23.07 -5.02
CA VAL A 108 19.42 22.12 -5.46
C VAL A 108 19.72 21.70 -6.91
N MET A 109 19.57 20.41 -7.17
CA MET A 109 19.83 19.79 -8.46
C MET A 109 18.56 19.09 -8.97
N GLU A 110 18.24 19.30 -10.24
CA GLU A 110 17.11 18.66 -10.90
C GLU A 110 17.61 17.47 -11.74
N PRO A 111 17.15 16.24 -11.46
CA PRO A 111 17.51 15.07 -12.25
C PRO A 111 16.77 15.07 -13.60
N MET A 112 17.49 14.71 -14.65
CA MET A 112 16.95 14.56 -16.00
C MET A 112 17.57 13.33 -16.66
N LEU A 113 16.72 12.52 -17.29
CA LEU A 113 17.16 11.32 -17.97
C LEU A 113 17.78 11.67 -19.33
N GLU A 114 19.04 11.31 -19.56
CA GLU A 114 19.74 11.52 -20.83
C GLU A 114 20.04 10.18 -21.49
N GLY A 115 19.05 9.66 -22.21
CA GLY A 115 19.14 8.33 -22.81
C GLY A 115 19.22 7.20 -21.77
N ALA A 116 19.52 5.97 -22.21
CA ALA A 116 19.40 4.79 -21.35
C ALA A 116 20.50 4.65 -20.27
N GLY A 117 21.60 5.41 -20.35
CA GLY A 117 22.81 5.15 -19.55
C GLY A 117 23.21 6.24 -18.55
N ARG A 118 22.60 7.42 -18.57
CA ARG A 118 23.05 8.55 -17.72
C ARG A 118 21.88 9.35 -17.17
N ILE A 119 22.07 9.89 -15.97
CA ILE A 119 21.20 10.89 -15.34
C ILE A 119 22.00 12.17 -15.23
N GLN A 120 21.48 13.23 -15.82
CA GLN A 120 22.01 14.58 -15.65
C GLN A 120 21.34 15.23 -14.45
N PHE A 121 22.14 15.80 -13.56
CA PHE A 121 21.69 16.65 -12.47
C PHE A 121 22.01 18.08 -12.86
N LEU A 122 20.97 18.85 -13.15
CA LEU A 122 21.07 20.23 -13.58
C LEU A 122 20.86 21.13 -12.38
N GLY A 123 21.84 21.98 -12.08
CA GLY A 123 21.66 23.06 -11.12
C GLY A 123 21.96 24.41 -11.76
N ASN A 124 21.59 25.48 -11.06
CA ASN A 124 21.80 26.87 -11.50
C ASN A 124 23.21 27.24 -12.00
N LYS A 125 24.28 26.58 -11.52
CA LYS A 125 25.68 26.89 -11.86
C LYS A 125 26.52 25.68 -12.26
N SER A 126 25.94 24.49 -12.26
CA SER A 126 26.66 23.23 -12.37
C SER A 126 25.77 22.18 -13.03
N MET A 127 26.41 21.25 -13.71
CA MET A 127 25.77 20.06 -14.23
C MET A 127 26.62 18.88 -13.81
N LEU A 128 26.00 17.86 -13.24
CA LEU A 128 26.62 16.57 -13.00
C LEU A 128 25.98 15.57 -13.95
N SER A 129 26.76 14.62 -14.45
CA SER A 129 26.23 13.54 -15.29
C SER A 129 26.74 12.23 -14.74
N ILE A 130 25.83 11.47 -14.13
CA ILE A 130 26.14 10.24 -13.41
C ILE A 130 25.64 9.05 -14.23
N ASP A 131 26.41 7.98 -14.24
CA ASP A 131 25.98 6.71 -14.82
C ASP A 131 24.72 6.21 -14.09
N SER A 132 23.66 5.93 -14.84
CA SER A 132 22.37 5.57 -14.26
C SER A 132 22.43 4.23 -13.53
N PHE A 133 23.26 3.29 -14.00
CA PHE A 133 23.42 1.99 -13.37
C PHE A 133 24.18 2.09 -12.05
N ALA A 134 25.30 2.82 -12.02
CA ALA A 134 26.06 3.05 -10.80
C ALA A 134 25.19 3.70 -9.71
N LEU A 135 24.44 4.74 -10.09
CA LEU A 135 23.58 5.45 -9.13
C LEU A 135 22.42 4.58 -8.63
N ARG A 136 21.83 3.75 -9.50
CA ARG A 136 20.81 2.76 -9.11
C ARG A 136 21.36 1.76 -8.10
N GLN A 137 22.61 1.31 -8.25
CA GLN A 137 23.25 0.38 -7.31
C GLN A 137 23.48 1.02 -5.94
N GLU A 138 23.95 2.26 -5.90
CA GLU A 138 24.13 2.99 -4.64
C GLU A 138 22.81 3.19 -3.89
N LEU A 139 21.73 3.53 -4.61
CA LEU A 139 20.40 3.70 -4.03
C LEU A 139 19.65 2.40 -3.73
N TYR A 140 20.18 1.25 -4.18
CA TYR A 140 19.55 -0.03 -3.99
C TYR A 140 19.60 -0.43 -2.51
N GLY A 141 18.45 -0.42 -1.85
CA GLY A 141 18.33 -0.77 -0.43
C GLY A 141 18.52 0.38 0.56
N MET A 142 18.67 1.62 0.08
CA MET A 142 18.80 2.82 0.91
C MET A 142 17.48 3.25 1.55
N SER A 143 17.56 3.70 2.82
CA SER A 143 16.44 4.30 3.57
C SER A 143 16.09 5.70 3.07
N ASN A 144 14.94 6.22 3.51
CA ASN A 144 14.57 7.63 3.35
C ASN A 144 15.74 8.51 3.83
N ASP A 145 16.05 9.56 3.08
CA ASP A 145 17.17 10.50 3.26
C ASP A 145 18.55 9.82 3.28
N SER A 146 19.22 9.83 2.13
CA SER A 146 20.49 9.16 1.92
C SER A 146 21.56 10.10 1.41
N ILE A 147 22.75 10.01 2.00
CA ILE A 147 23.91 10.80 1.60
C ILE A 147 24.78 9.92 0.70
N ILE A 148 24.98 10.35 -0.55
CA ILE A 148 25.90 9.70 -1.50
C ILE A 148 27.14 10.59 -1.62
N PHE A 149 28.28 10.06 -1.20
CA PHE A 149 29.55 10.71 -1.45
C PHE A 149 29.94 10.47 -2.91
N ILE A 150 30.00 11.52 -3.71
CA ILE A 150 30.55 11.43 -5.06
C ILE A 150 32.06 11.58 -4.91
N ASP A 151 32.77 10.46 -4.93
CA ASP A 151 34.21 10.44 -5.02
C ASP A 151 34.70 10.57 -6.48
N GLU A 152 36.01 10.76 -6.64
CA GLU A 152 36.64 10.94 -7.96
C GLU A 152 36.42 9.72 -8.90
N PHE A 153 36.03 8.58 -8.34
CA PHE A 153 35.70 7.35 -9.06
C PHE A 153 34.29 7.39 -9.68
N LEU A 154 33.30 7.96 -8.97
CA LEU A 154 31.97 8.24 -9.53
C LEU A 154 31.99 9.46 -10.46
N TYR A 155 32.90 10.43 -10.25
CA TYR A 155 33.00 11.64 -11.07
C TYR A 155 34.41 12.27 -11.11
N PRO A 156 35.15 12.17 -12.23
CA PRO A 156 36.45 12.80 -12.37
C PRO A 156 36.35 14.34 -12.34
N GLN A 157 37.22 15.01 -11.57
CA GLN A 157 37.35 16.47 -11.47
C GLN A 157 36.21 17.24 -10.77
N SER A 158 35.42 16.62 -9.89
CA SER A 158 34.56 17.37 -8.96
C SER A 158 34.61 16.78 -7.57
N GLU A 159 34.84 17.64 -6.57
CA GLU A 159 34.74 17.30 -5.16
C GLU A 159 33.43 17.87 -4.62
N GLY A 160 32.67 17.06 -3.90
CA GLY A 160 31.41 17.48 -3.29
C GLY A 160 30.62 16.33 -2.68
N ARG A 161 29.50 16.66 -2.07
CA ARG A 161 28.57 15.71 -1.45
C ARG A 161 27.21 15.84 -2.13
N LEU A 162 26.69 14.73 -2.67
CA LEU A 162 25.36 14.69 -3.27
C LEU A 162 24.40 14.04 -2.26
N THR A 163 23.45 14.82 -1.75
CA THR A 163 22.43 14.32 -0.84
C THR A 163 21.14 14.05 -1.60
N PHE A 164 20.56 12.87 -1.37
CA PHE A 164 19.30 12.42 -1.94
C PHE A 164 18.22 12.39 -0.86
N TYR A 165 17.09 13.01 -1.14
CA TYR A 165 15.90 12.94 -0.31
C TYR A 165 14.78 12.30 -1.13
N ASP A 166 14.21 11.23 -0.59
CA ASP A 166 13.22 10.42 -1.29
C ASP A 166 11.82 11.02 -1.14
N SER A 167 11.38 11.76 -2.15
CA SER A 167 10.04 12.36 -2.22
C SER A 167 8.98 11.38 -2.76
N LEU A 168 9.39 10.34 -3.50
CA LEU A 168 8.43 9.41 -4.12
C LEU A 168 7.65 8.65 -3.05
N ILE A 169 8.35 8.22 -2.00
CA ILE A 169 7.75 7.46 -0.89
C ILE A 169 6.70 8.29 -0.13
N GLU A 170 6.86 9.62 -0.07
CA GLU A 170 5.89 10.50 0.60
C GLU A 170 4.51 10.45 -0.07
N HIS A 171 4.49 10.21 -1.38
CA HIS A 171 3.30 10.11 -2.20
C HIS A 171 2.86 8.66 -2.47
N GLY A 172 3.40 7.69 -1.72
CA GLY A 172 2.97 6.31 -1.77
C GLY A 172 3.49 5.51 -2.97
N ILE A 173 3.70 4.21 -2.75
CA ILE A 173 4.40 3.29 -3.64
C ILE A 173 3.72 1.93 -3.79
N VAL A 174 2.41 1.82 -3.49
CA VAL A 174 1.68 0.54 -3.53
C VAL A 174 1.87 -0.26 -4.83
N PRO A 175 1.79 0.30 -6.07
CA PRO A 175 1.99 -0.51 -7.27
C PRO A 175 3.41 -1.08 -7.37
N TYR A 176 4.43 -0.30 -7.02
CA TYR A 176 5.82 -0.77 -6.98
C TYR A 176 6.03 -1.85 -5.92
N HIS A 177 5.39 -1.71 -4.76
CA HIS A 177 5.54 -2.67 -3.68
C HIS A 177 4.91 -4.02 -4.05
N VAL A 178 3.72 -4.01 -4.67
CA VAL A 178 3.08 -5.21 -5.23
C VAL A 178 4.00 -5.91 -6.23
N GLU A 179 4.65 -5.16 -7.12
CA GLU A 179 5.58 -5.70 -8.10
C GLU A 179 6.82 -6.36 -7.45
N ILE A 180 7.40 -5.71 -6.43
CA ILE A 180 8.53 -6.25 -5.66
C ILE A 180 8.12 -7.56 -4.97
N MET A 181 6.98 -7.57 -4.29
CA MET A 181 6.48 -8.75 -3.59
C MET A 181 6.08 -9.88 -4.55
N TYR A 182 5.56 -9.55 -5.74
CA TYR A 182 5.28 -10.53 -6.77
C TYR A 182 6.55 -11.28 -7.19
N ARG A 183 7.64 -10.56 -7.46
CA ARG A 183 8.95 -11.18 -7.78
C ARG A 183 9.45 -12.07 -6.64
N GLN A 184 9.32 -11.62 -5.39
CA GLN A 184 9.68 -12.42 -4.22
C GLN A 184 8.81 -13.68 -4.10
N LEU A 185 7.53 -13.60 -4.45
CA LEU A 185 6.64 -14.76 -4.44
C LEU A 185 7.05 -15.79 -5.49
N VAL A 186 7.35 -15.34 -6.72
CA VAL A 186 7.85 -16.20 -7.79
C VAL A 186 9.13 -16.92 -7.35
N GLU A 187 10.09 -16.19 -6.79
CA GLU A 187 11.34 -16.75 -6.28
C GLU A 187 11.11 -17.74 -5.13
N ALA A 188 10.24 -17.42 -4.16
CA ALA A 188 9.92 -18.30 -3.06
C ALA A 188 9.27 -19.61 -3.53
N MET A 189 8.39 -19.53 -4.55
CA MET A 189 7.78 -20.71 -5.18
C MET A 189 8.81 -21.55 -5.94
N GLN A 190 9.73 -20.93 -6.68
CA GLN A 190 10.82 -21.63 -7.38
C GLN A 190 11.68 -22.45 -6.39
N HIS A 191 11.97 -21.89 -5.22
CA HIS A 191 12.73 -22.55 -4.17
C HIS A 191 11.89 -23.45 -3.25
N LYS A 192 10.56 -23.51 -3.46
CA LYS A 192 9.61 -24.24 -2.62
C LYS A 192 9.67 -23.87 -1.13
N ASP A 193 9.98 -22.62 -0.81
CA ASP A 193 9.98 -22.13 0.57
C ASP A 193 8.53 -21.89 1.02
N LEU A 194 7.87 -22.96 1.50
CA LEU A 194 6.45 -22.93 1.85
C LEU A 194 6.11 -21.86 2.90
N GLU A 195 6.98 -21.66 3.89
CA GLU A 195 6.73 -20.66 4.93
C GLU A 195 6.79 -19.25 4.38
N LEU A 196 7.77 -18.96 3.51
CA LEU A 196 7.88 -17.67 2.86
C LEU A 196 6.74 -17.43 1.86
N ILE A 197 6.35 -18.44 1.08
CA ILE A 197 5.22 -18.35 0.14
C ILE A 197 3.95 -17.90 0.87
N VAL A 198 3.56 -18.58 1.95
CA VAL A 198 2.31 -18.26 2.66
C VAL A 198 2.36 -16.87 3.28
N LYS A 199 3.52 -16.44 3.83
CA LYS A 199 3.71 -15.09 4.36
C LYS A 199 3.58 -14.02 3.28
N ILE A 200 4.28 -14.19 2.15
CA ILE A 200 4.23 -13.26 1.03
C ILE A 200 2.81 -13.20 0.46
N CYS A 201 2.12 -14.33 0.28
CA CYS A 201 0.75 -14.34 -0.22
C CYS A 201 -0.21 -13.52 0.66
N ALA A 202 -0.14 -13.68 1.99
CA ALA A 202 -1.00 -12.94 2.92
C ALA A 202 -0.76 -11.42 2.83
N ASP A 203 0.50 -10.99 2.83
CA ASP A 203 0.86 -9.58 2.72
C ASP A 203 0.55 -9.02 1.31
N LEU A 204 0.89 -9.75 0.26
CA LEU A 204 0.61 -9.34 -1.13
C LEU A 204 -0.89 -9.19 -1.37
N GLY A 205 -1.70 -10.07 -0.80
CA GLY A 205 -3.15 -9.98 -0.86
C GLY A 205 -3.71 -8.71 -0.21
N HIS A 206 -3.04 -8.18 0.82
CA HIS A 206 -3.39 -6.90 1.44
C HIS A 206 -3.15 -5.72 0.49
N TYR A 207 -1.92 -5.59 -0.03
CA TYR A 207 -1.55 -4.45 -0.88
C TYR A 207 -2.32 -4.43 -2.21
N ILE A 208 -2.63 -5.61 -2.78
CA ILE A 208 -3.54 -5.70 -3.93
C ILE A 208 -4.95 -5.24 -3.53
N GLY A 209 -5.42 -5.58 -2.32
CA GLY A 209 -6.67 -5.08 -1.76
C GLY A 209 -6.69 -3.55 -1.68
N ASP A 210 -5.61 -2.94 -1.17
CA ASP A 210 -5.49 -1.49 -1.06
C ASP A 210 -5.53 -0.81 -2.44
N ALA A 211 -4.87 -1.39 -3.45
CA ALA A 211 -4.89 -0.88 -4.82
C ALA A 211 -6.30 -0.82 -5.45
N HIS A 212 -7.25 -1.61 -4.93
CA HIS A 212 -8.66 -1.60 -5.35
C HIS A 212 -9.52 -0.57 -4.59
N VAL A 213 -8.96 0.15 -3.62
CA VAL A 213 -9.66 1.17 -2.86
C VAL A 213 -9.39 2.54 -3.49
N PRO A 214 -10.41 3.23 -4.03
CA PRO A 214 -10.21 4.57 -4.62
C PRO A 214 -9.53 5.56 -3.67
N LEU A 215 -9.84 5.48 -2.37
CA LEU A 215 -9.27 6.40 -1.37
C LEU A 215 -7.78 6.16 -1.09
N HIS A 216 -7.23 4.97 -1.40
CA HIS A 216 -5.78 4.70 -1.35
C HIS A 216 -5.04 5.20 -2.61
N THR A 217 -5.74 5.89 -3.52
CA THR A 217 -5.17 6.41 -4.77
C THR A 217 -5.12 7.94 -4.86
N THR A 218 -5.43 8.66 -3.76
CA THR A 218 -5.50 10.12 -3.75
C THR A 218 -5.05 10.70 -2.41
N SER A 219 -4.42 11.87 -2.46
CA SER A 219 -4.06 12.62 -1.25
C SER A 219 -5.29 13.02 -0.42
N ASN A 220 -6.49 13.09 -1.02
CA ASN A 220 -7.76 13.33 -0.31
C ASN A 220 -8.38 12.05 0.30
N TYR A 221 -7.55 11.09 0.71
CA TYR A 221 -7.95 9.75 1.15
C TYR A 221 -9.05 9.73 2.23
N ASN A 222 -9.05 10.70 3.15
CA ASN A 222 -10.04 10.77 4.23
C ASN A 222 -11.02 11.93 4.06
N GLY A 223 -11.11 12.51 2.86
CA GLY A 223 -12.02 13.62 2.58
C GLY A 223 -11.63 14.94 3.27
N GLN A 224 -10.36 15.06 3.70
CA GLN A 224 -9.84 16.22 4.43
C GLN A 224 -9.83 17.51 3.61
N PHE A 225 -9.82 17.43 2.28
CA PHE A 225 -9.86 18.58 1.37
C PHE A 225 -11.27 18.86 0.82
N THR A 226 -12.25 18.03 1.18
CA THR A 226 -13.63 18.12 0.67
C THR A 226 -14.71 18.08 1.74
N ASP A 227 -14.36 18.26 3.02
CA ASP A 227 -15.26 18.27 4.19
C ASP A 227 -15.99 16.94 4.45
N GLN A 228 -15.29 15.82 4.28
CA GLN A 228 -15.82 14.46 4.42
C GLN A 228 -14.99 13.58 5.36
N LEU A 229 -14.36 14.21 6.37
CA LEU A 229 -13.51 13.54 7.35
C LEU A 229 -14.17 12.26 7.90
N GLY A 230 -13.45 11.14 7.73
CA GLY A 230 -13.88 9.80 8.14
C GLY A 230 -14.42 8.93 7.00
N ILE A 231 -14.47 9.44 5.76
CA ILE A 231 -14.94 8.64 4.61
C ILE A 231 -14.06 7.42 4.35
N HIS A 232 -12.75 7.47 4.66
CA HIS A 232 -11.85 6.31 4.51
C HIS A 232 -12.34 5.10 5.29
N SER A 233 -12.46 5.25 6.62
CA SER A 233 -12.94 4.16 7.48
C SER A 233 -14.41 3.80 7.21
N PHE A 234 -15.22 4.76 6.76
CA PHE A 234 -16.58 4.48 6.33
C PHE A 234 -16.61 3.52 5.13
N TRP A 235 -15.77 3.78 4.11
CA TRP A 235 -15.72 2.98 2.89
C TRP A 235 -15.05 1.62 3.11
N GLU A 236 -13.87 1.61 3.73
CA GLU A 236 -13.03 0.41 3.85
C GLU A 236 -13.50 -0.55 4.96
N SER A 237 -14.00 -0.01 6.08
CA SER A 237 -14.42 -0.82 7.23
C SER A 237 -15.93 -0.98 7.27
N ARG A 238 -16.64 0.14 7.40
CA ARG A 238 -18.05 0.11 7.81
C ARG A 238 -18.98 -0.49 6.76
N ILE A 239 -18.74 -0.21 5.48
CA ILE A 239 -19.57 -0.75 4.39
C ILE A 239 -19.42 -2.27 4.29
N PRO A 240 -18.21 -2.84 4.13
CA PRO A 240 -18.04 -4.30 4.08
C PRO A 240 -18.63 -5.02 5.29
N GLU A 241 -18.43 -4.50 6.51
CA GLU A 241 -19.00 -5.08 7.74
C GLU A 241 -20.52 -5.25 7.69
N LEU A 242 -21.22 -4.24 7.17
CA LEU A 242 -22.67 -4.22 7.13
C LEU A 242 -23.24 -5.07 6.00
N PHE A 243 -22.52 -5.14 4.86
CA PHE A 243 -23.12 -5.57 3.60
C PHE A 243 -22.51 -6.84 3.00
N GLU A 244 -21.33 -7.29 3.43
CA GLU A 244 -20.66 -8.48 2.85
C GLU A 244 -21.58 -9.70 2.80
N LYS A 245 -22.23 -10.05 3.91
CA LYS A 245 -23.10 -11.24 4.00
C LYS A 245 -24.41 -11.14 3.22
N THR A 246 -24.84 -9.94 2.83
CA THR A 246 -26.22 -9.69 2.38
C THR A 246 -26.32 -9.09 0.98
N HIS A 247 -25.31 -8.32 0.56
CA HIS A 247 -25.33 -7.60 -0.71
C HIS A 247 -24.14 -7.94 -1.60
N PHE A 248 -22.99 -8.35 -1.05
CA PHE A 248 -21.82 -8.62 -1.88
C PHE A 248 -21.85 -10.04 -2.47
N ASN A 249 -21.64 -10.13 -3.78
CA ASN A 249 -21.28 -11.39 -4.42
C ASN A 249 -19.78 -11.63 -4.25
N SER A 250 -19.41 -12.76 -3.63
CA SER A 250 -18.01 -13.16 -3.48
C SER A 250 -17.63 -14.36 -4.37
N LEU A 251 -18.53 -14.79 -5.27
CA LEU A 251 -18.28 -15.80 -6.29
C LEU A 251 -17.81 -15.10 -7.57
N VAL A 252 -16.49 -14.96 -7.71
CA VAL A 252 -15.86 -14.18 -8.78
C VAL A 252 -15.30 -15.03 -9.93
N GLY A 253 -15.52 -16.35 -9.88
CA GLY A 253 -14.94 -17.29 -10.86
C GLY A 253 -13.51 -17.71 -10.50
N PRO A 254 -12.89 -18.57 -11.33
CA PRO A 254 -11.53 -19.02 -11.13
C PRO A 254 -10.53 -17.89 -11.37
N ALA A 255 -9.40 -17.94 -10.66
CA ALA A 255 -8.25 -17.09 -10.91
C ALA A 255 -7.71 -17.33 -12.33
N GLU A 256 -7.24 -16.26 -12.96
CA GLU A 256 -6.72 -16.28 -14.33
C GLU A 256 -5.23 -15.89 -14.34
N TYR A 257 -4.52 -16.35 -15.36
CA TYR A 257 -3.12 -15.95 -15.54
C TYR A 257 -3.04 -14.51 -16.03
N ILE A 258 -2.18 -13.72 -15.39
CA ILE A 258 -1.88 -12.34 -15.73
C ILE A 258 -0.49 -12.33 -16.35
N GLU A 259 -0.41 -12.00 -17.63
CA GLU A 259 0.86 -12.00 -18.40
C GLU A 259 1.83 -10.92 -17.91
N ASP A 260 1.32 -9.75 -17.54
CA ASP A 260 2.09 -8.62 -17.03
C ASP A 260 1.46 -8.10 -15.72
N VAL A 261 1.90 -8.66 -14.59
CA VAL A 261 1.45 -8.22 -13.25
C VAL A 261 1.82 -6.76 -12.95
N PRO A 262 3.01 -6.24 -13.30
CA PRO A 262 3.29 -4.80 -13.23
C PRO A 262 2.25 -3.94 -13.96
N ASP A 263 1.96 -4.18 -15.24
CA ASP A 263 0.97 -3.37 -15.96
C ASP A 263 -0.45 -3.53 -15.39
N PHE A 264 -0.80 -4.74 -14.96
CA PHE A 264 -2.06 -5.03 -14.30
C PHE A 264 -2.26 -4.18 -13.03
N ILE A 265 -1.26 -4.10 -12.14
CA ILE A 265 -1.41 -3.33 -10.90
C ILE A 265 -1.47 -1.82 -11.17
N TRP A 266 -0.72 -1.32 -12.17
CA TRP A 266 -0.82 0.07 -12.61
C TRP A 266 -2.20 0.41 -13.17
N SER A 267 -2.73 -0.46 -14.04
CA SER A 267 -4.10 -0.34 -14.56
C SER A 267 -5.14 -0.37 -13.44
N THR A 268 -4.91 -1.18 -12.40
CA THR A 268 -5.76 -1.27 -11.21
C THR A 268 -5.81 0.04 -10.43
N VAL A 269 -4.66 0.64 -10.09
CA VAL A 269 -4.64 1.90 -9.33
C VAL A 269 -5.21 3.07 -10.14
N LEU A 270 -4.96 3.13 -11.45
CA LEU A 270 -5.55 4.15 -12.33
C LEU A 270 -7.07 3.99 -12.43
N HIS A 271 -7.57 2.76 -12.51
CA HIS A 271 -8.99 2.48 -12.46
C HIS A 271 -9.60 2.93 -11.13
N SER A 272 -9.02 2.52 -9.99
CA SER A 272 -9.47 2.94 -8.66
C SER A 272 -9.49 4.47 -8.51
N TYR A 273 -8.47 5.16 -9.02
CA TYR A 273 -8.39 6.62 -9.01
C TYR A 273 -9.51 7.28 -9.80
N SER A 274 -9.87 6.73 -10.97
CA SER A 274 -10.98 7.24 -11.77
C SER A 274 -12.33 7.25 -11.01
N LEU A 275 -12.46 6.43 -9.96
CA LEU A 275 -13.67 6.33 -9.14
C LEU A 275 -13.72 7.34 -7.98
N VAL A 276 -12.60 8.00 -7.65
CA VAL A 276 -12.49 8.97 -6.54
C VAL A 276 -13.56 10.07 -6.61
N PRO A 277 -13.81 10.73 -7.77
CA PRO A 277 -14.86 11.75 -7.84
C PRO A 277 -16.25 11.23 -7.47
N SER A 278 -16.58 10.00 -7.90
CA SER A 278 -17.85 9.35 -7.54
C SER A 278 -17.91 8.99 -6.05
N VAL A 279 -16.83 8.42 -5.50
CA VAL A 279 -16.75 8.08 -4.06
C VAL A 279 -17.05 9.30 -3.19
N LEU A 280 -16.39 10.42 -3.47
CA LEU A 280 -16.54 11.64 -2.69
C LEU A 280 -17.89 12.32 -2.94
N SER A 281 -18.29 12.51 -4.19
CA SER A 281 -19.56 13.20 -4.50
C SER A 281 -20.79 12.43 -3.99
N MET A 282 -20.78 11.10 -4.03
CA MET A 282 -21.90 10.30 -3.54
C MET A 282 -21.99 10.26 -2.01
N ASP A 283 -20.88 10.39 -1.27
CA ASP A 283 -20.95 10.53 0.20
C ASP A 283 -21.56 11.88 0.60
N LYS A 284 -21.19 12.98 -0.09
CA LYS A 284 -21.86 14.28 0.10
C LYS A 284 -23.36 14.17 -0.15
N LYS A 285 -23.74 13.55 -1.27
CA LYS A 285 -25.14 13.37 -1.65
C LYS A 285 -25.90 12.48 -0.66
N ALA A 286 -25.30 11.37 -0.20
CA ALA A 286 -25.89 10.50 0.81
C ALA A 286 -26.17 11.24 2.11
N ARG A 287 -25.22 12.06 2.57
CA ARG A 287 -25.35 12.90 3.77
C ARG A 287 -26.39 14.00 3.61
N GLN A 288 -26.56 14.56 2.42
CA GLN A 288 -27.62 15.53 2.11
C GLN A 288 -29.01 14.89 2.09
N ASN A 289 -29.12 13.63 1.65
CA ASN A 289 -30.38 12.91 1.56
C ASN A 289 -30.92 12.41 2.92
N ILE A 290 -30.11 12.44 3.96
CA ILE A 290 -30.50 11.95 5.30
C ILE A 290 -30.34 13.04 6.35
N ALA A 291 -31.25 13.06 7.33
CA ALA A 291 -31.14 13.98 8.47
C ALA A 291 -29.84 13.72 9.25
N GLU A 292 -29.19 14.80 9.71
CA GLU A 292 -27.87 14.79 10.37
C GLU A 292 -27.79 13.81 11.56
N GLN A 293 -28.87 13.71 12.33
CA GLN A 293 -29.02 12.75 13.43
C GLN A 293 -28.88 11.27 13.04
N HIS A 294 -28.92 10.96 11.74
CA HIS A 294 -28.74 9.61 11.18
C HIS A 294 -27.38 9.44 10.49
N HIS A 295 -26.48 10.41 10.59
CA HIS A 295 -25.13 10.27 10.03
C HIS A 295 -24.29 9.34 10.90
N TYR A 296 -24.33 9.52 12.23
CA TYR A 296 -23.51 8.79 13.19
C TYR A 296 -24.33 8.15 14.29
N CYS A 297 -23.97 6.91 14.60
CA CYS A 297 -24.58 6.06 15.61
C CYS A 297 -23.50 5.63 16.61
N TYR A 298 -23.91 5.30 17.82
CA TYR A 298 -23.03 4.68 18.82
C TYR A 298 -23.31 3.19 18.87
N GLU A 299 -22.26 2.39 18.74
CA GLU A 299 -22.34 0.92 18.81
C GLU A 299 -21.34 0.39 19.83
N GLU A 300 -21.75 -0.61 20.61
CA GLU A 300 -20.87 -1.31 21.54
C GLU A 300 -19.94 -2.24 20.76
N ARG A 301 -18.63 -2.08 20.96
CA ARG A 301 -17.57 -2.91 20.39
C ARG A 301 -16.73 -3.47 21.54
N GLY A 302 -17.02 -4.71 21.92
CA GLY A 302 -16.47 -5.30 23.14
C GLY A 302 -16.91 -4.51 24.36
N SER A 303 -15.97 -3.88 25.05
CA SER A 303 -16.24 -3.00 26.21
C SER A 303 -16.30 -1.51 25.88
N THR A 304 -16.15 -1.12 24.61
CA THR A 304 -16.01 0.29 24.21
C THR A 304 -17.20 0.73 23.36
N LEU A 305 -17.76 1.89 23.67
CA LEU A 305 -18.77 2.53 22.82
C LEU A 305 -18.08 3.33 21.72
N VAL A 306 -18.34 3.01 20.45
CA VAL A 306 -17.69 3.64 19.29
C VAL A 306 -18.71 4.44 18.48
N ARG A 307 -18.35 5.69 18.14
CA ARG A 307 -19.10 6.52 17.19
C ARG A 307 -18.74 6.12 15.77
N THR A 308 -19.71 5.62 15.01
CA THR A 308 -19.53 5.08 13.65
C THR A 308 -20.65 5.56 12.72
N PRO A 309 -20.44 5.60 11.38
CA PRO A 309 -21.53 5.86 10.45
C PRO A 309 -22.71 4.89 10.64
N CYS A 310 -23.93 5.43 10.72
CA CYS A 310 -25.13 4.63 10.90
C CYS A 310 -25.38 3.70 9.69
N PRO A 311 -26.02 2.54 9.89
CA PRO A 311 -26.44 1.67 8.77
C PRO A 311 -27.34 2.36 7.75
N ARG A 312 -28.12 3.37 8.18
CA ARG A 312 -28.98 4.17 7.30
C ARG A 312 -28.17 5.01 6.31
N LEU A 313 -27.12 5.69 6.76
CA LEU A 313 -26.18 6.41 5.89
C LEU A 313 -25.47 5.44 4.95
N ALA A 314 -24.98 4.32 5.48
CA ALA A 314 -24.30 3.29 4.69
C ALA A 314 -25.17 2.75 3.56
N ARG A 315 -26.46 2.51 3.82
CA ARG A 315 -27.41 2.04 2.80
C ARG A 315 -27.69 3.10 1.73
N GLU A 316 -27.88 4.36 2.13
CA GLU A 316 -28.09 5.44 1.17
C GLU A 316 -26.88 5.61 0.26
N TYR A 317 -25.67 5.59 0.84
CA TYR A 317 -24.43 5.62 0.07
C TYR A 317 -24.33 4.44 -0.90
N MET A 318 -24.56 3.20 -0.43
CA MET A 318 -24.55 2.01 -1.27
C MET A 318 -25.55 2.08 -2.44
N ASN A 319 -26.76 2.62 -2.20
CA ASN A 319 -27.75 2.83 -3.25
C ASN A 319 -27.24 3.82 -4.31
N LEU A 320 -26.63 4.93 -3.89
CA LEU A 320 -26.09 5.94 -4.80
C LEU A 320 -24.87 5.44 -5.58
N MET A 321 -24.05 4.58 -4.97
CA MET A 321 -22.91 3.94 -5.63
C MET A 321 -23.31 2.87 -6.66
N ASN A 322 -24.58 2.47 -6.71
CA ASN A 322 -25.17 1.61 -7.73
C ASN A 322 -24.31 0.36 -8.08
N GLY A 323 -23.84 -0.35 -7.06
CA GLY A 323 -23.07 -1.58 -7.22
C GLY A 323 -21.55 -1.42 -7.31
N MET A 324 -21.02 -0.20 -7.49
CA MET A 324 -19.57 0.02 -7.64
C MET A 324 -18.74 -0.56 -6.49
N VAL A 325 -19.17 -0.41 -5.23
CA VAL A 325 -18.38 -0.90 -4.08
C VAL A 325 -18.25 -2.42 -4.11
N GLN A 326 -19.32 -3.12 -4.49
CA GLN A 326 -19.28 -4.56 -4.69
C GLN A 326 -18.41 -4.94 -5.90
N GLU A 327 -18.43 -4.14 -6.96
CA GLU A 327 -17.56 -4.39 -8.12
C GLU A 327 -16.08 -4.32 -7.72
N GLN A 328 -15.67 -3.31 -6.95
CA GLN A 328 -14.31 -3.22 -6.41
C GLN A 328 -13.97 -4.40 -5.49
N TRP A 329 -14.91 -4.82 -4.63
CA TRP A 329 -14.76 -6.03 -3.80
C TRP A 329 -14.51 -7.29 -4.63
N MET A 330 -15.30 -7.50 -5.69
CA MET A 330 -15.17 -8.65 -6.58
C MET A 330 -13.84 -8.61 -7.36
N ARG A 331 -13.48 -7.44 -7.89
CA ARG A 331 -12.21 -7.22 -8.58
C ARG A 331 -11.02 -7.53 -7.67
N ALA A 332 -11.04 -7.05 -6.43
CA ALA A 332 -9.98 -7.33 -5.46
C ALA A 332 -9.82 -8.83 -5.18
N ILE A 333 -10.92 -9.56 -4.94
CA ILE A 333 -10.87 -11.02 -4.72
C ILE A 333 -10.25 -11.74 -5.92
N HIS A 334 -10.72 -11.41 -7.13
CA HIS A 334 -10.25 -12.05 -8.35
C HIS A 334 -8.79 -11.72 -8.63
N ALA A 335 -8.39 -10.46 -8.43
CA ALA A 335 -7.02 -9.98 -8.59
C ALA A 335 -6.05 -10.71 -7.66
N VAL A 336 -6.36 -10.82 -6.36
CA VAL A 336 -5.49 -11.50 -5.40
C VAL A 336 -5.25 -12.95 -5.80
N GLY A 337 -6.32 -13.69 -6.14
CA GLY A 337 -6.19 -15.08 -6.58
C GLY A 337 -5.42 -15.22 -7.90
N SER A 338 -5.67 -14.32 -8.85
CA SER A 338 -5.01 -14.29 -10.17
C SER A 338 -3.53 -13.96 -10.06
N VAL A 339 -3.12 -13.04 -9.19
CA VAL A 339 -1.70 -12.73 -8.94
C VAL A 339 -0.99 -13.91 -8.27
N TRP A 340 -1.61 -14.54 -7.27
CA TRP A 340 -1.03 -15.75 -6.66
C TRP A 340 -0.88 -16.90 -7.67
N TYR A 341 -1.89 -17.09 -8.52
CA TYR A 341 -1.87 -18.12 -9.57
C TYR A 341 -0.82 -17.82 -10.64
N SER A 342 -0.66 -16.55 -11.01
CA SER A 342 0.36 -16.12 -11.97
C SER A 342 1.77 -16.34 -11.44
N ALA A 343 2.01 -16.05 -10.16
CA ALA A 343 3.30 -16.33 -9.54
C ALA A 343 3.65 -17.84 -9.55
N TRP A 344 2.64 -18.71 -9.39
CA TRP A 344 2.83 -20.15 -9.48
C TRP A 344 3.15 -20.60 -10.91
N ILE A 345 2.51 -20.02 -11.92
CA ILE A 345 2.84 -20.30 -13.33
C ILE A 345 4.27 -19.83 -13.64
N ASP A 346 4.59 -18.58 -13.30
CA ASP A 346 5.89 -17.95 -13.60
C ASP A 346 7.05 -18.59 -12.85
N SER A 347 6.79 -19.24 -11.71
CA SER A 347 7.78 -20.04 -10.98
C SER A 347 8.03 -21.43 -11.59
N GLY A 348 7.39 -21.77 -12.71
CA GLY A 348 7.55 -23.05 -13.39
C GLY A 348 6.60 -24.13 -12.87
N GLN A 349 5.48 -23.75 -12.25
CA GLN A 349 4.45 -24.63 -11.72
C GLN A 349 4.98 -25.70 -10.75
N PRO A 350 5.76 -25.32 -9.72
CA PRO A 350 6.36 -26.26 -8.79
C PRO A 350 5.29 -27.05 -8.02
N GLU A 351 5.55 -28.33 -7.78
CA GLU A 351 4.73 -29.14 -6.87
C GLU A 351 4.99 -28.70 -5.42
N ILE A 352 4.10 -27.86 -4.88
CA ILE A 352 4.18 -27.30 -3.51
C ILE A 352 3.16 -27.89 -2.54
N TRP A 353 2.39 -28.90 -2.97
CA TRP A 353 1.33 -29.55 -2.18
C TRP A 353 1.76 -30.88 -1.53
N ASN A 354 2.95 -31.41 -1.86
CA ASN A 354 3.43 -32.72 -1.42
C ASN A 354 4.21 -32.69 -0.09
N GLU A 355 4.62 -31.52 0.40
CA GLU A 355 5.39 -31.35 1.64
C GLU A 355 4.52 -30.75 2.77
N THR A 356 3.38 -31.38 3.03
CA THR A 356 2.50 -30.96 4.14
C THR A 356 3.07 -31.42 5.48
N GLY A 357 3.94 -30.59 6.06
CA GLY A 357 4.08 -30.52 7.52
C GLY A 357 2.77 -30.06 8.18
N SER A 358 2.79 -29.82 9.50
CA SER A 358 1.65 -29.16 10.17
C SER A 358 1.40 -27.79 9.54
N ALA A 359 0.12 -27.41 9.37
CA ALA A 359 -0.24 -26.05 8.96
C ALA A 359 0.47 -25.01 9.85
N LEU A 360 0.94 -23.93 9.24
CA LEU A 360 1.54 -22.84 10.00
C LEU A 360 0.48 -22.22 10.91
N GLU A 361 0.71 -22.33 12.21
CA GLU A 361 -0.13 -21.66 13.20
C GLU A 361 0.10 -20.14 13.12
N PRO A 362 -0.95 -19.32 12.98
CA PRO A 362 -0.80 -17.89 12.88
C PRO A 362 -0.33 -17.30 14.21
N ASP A 363 0.94 -16.89 14.30
CA ASP A 363 1.43 -16.12 15.44
C ASP A 363 0.89 -14.68 15.39
N THR A 364 -0.27 -14.49 15.99
CA THR A 364 -0.96 -13.19 16.05
C THR A 364 -0.21 -12.14 16.87
N THR A 365 0.81 -12.53 17.65
CA THR A 365 1.56 -11.65 18.55
C THR A 365 2.90 -11.17 17.96
N LEU A 366 3.33 -11.71 16.82
CA LEU A 366 4.61 -11.34 16.17
C LEU A 366 4.70 -9.83 15.92
N VAL A 367 3.64 -9.23 15.38
CA VAL A 367 3.61 -7.79 15.08
C VAL A 367 3.68 -6.95 16.35
N ASP A 368 3.06 -7.39 17.43
CA ASP A 368 3.13 -6.71 18.73
C ASP A 368 4.55 -6.78 19.32
N ARG A 369 5.26 -7.88 19.11
CA ARG A 369 6.68 -8.00 19.50
C ARG A 369 7.58 -7.07 18.67
N ILE A 370 7.31 -6.93 17.37
CA ILE A 370 8.03 -5.98 16.50
C ILE A 370 7.80 -4.54 17.00
N LYS A 371 6.54 -4.16 17.27
CA LYS A 371 6.19 -2.86 17.87
C LYS A 371 6.95 -2.58 19.16
N LEU A 372 7.02 -3.56 20.06
CA LEU A 372 7.74 -3.41 21.33
C LEU A 372 9.25 -3.21 21.13
N LYS A 373 9.86 -3.89 20.14
CA LYS A 373 11.28 -3.74 19.81
C LYS A 373 11.59 -2.32 19.31
N PHE A 374 10.78 -1.80 18.40
CA PHE A 374 10.96 -0.45 17.84
C PHE A 374 10.63 0.66 18.86
N LYS A 375 9.66 0.44 19.76
CA LYS A 375 9.35 1.39 20.84
C LYS A 375 10.53 1.57 21.80
N ARG A 376 11.22 0.47 22.16
CA ARG A 376 12.43 0.52 23.01
C ARG A 376 13.61 1.23 22.36
N THR A 377 13.73 1.20 21.03
CA THR A 377 14.77 1.95 20.31
C THR A 377 14.39 3.43 20.10
N SER A 378 13.10 3.76 20.02
CA SER A 378 12.62 5.15 19.86
C SER A 378 12.63 5.98 21.15
N ASP A 379 12.73 5.36 22.33
CA ASP A 379 12.91 6.09 23.61
C ASP A 379 14.30 6.77 23.72
N HIS A 380 15.14 6.69 22.68
CA HIS A 380 16.38 7.44 22.55
C HIS A 380 16.39 8.48 21.42
N ASN A 381 15.33 8.59 20.61
CA ASN A 381 15.19 9.63 19.58
C ASN A 381 13.72 9.75 19.20
N ARG A 382 13.03 10.79 19.67
CA ARG A 382 11.67 11.12 19.22
C ARG A 382 11.49 12.63 19.11
N SER A 383 11.56 13.13 17.89
CA SER A 383 10.71 14.22 17.40
C SER A 383 10.30 13.88 15.97
N ASP A 384 8.99 14.04 15.73
CA ASP A 384 8.33 14.25 14.45
C ASP A 384 8.33 13.10 13.43
N LEU A 385 7.13 12.56 13.18
CA LEU A 385 6.50 12.53 11.85
C LEU A 385 5.09 11.96 11.95
N HIS A 386 4.23 12.54 11.12
CA HIS A 386 2.78 12.53 11.07
C HIS A 386 2.08 11.17 10.99
#